data_AF-A0A2L2YZN8-F1
#
_entry.id   AF-A0A2L2YZN8-F1
#
_cell.length_a   1.000
_cell.length_b   1.000
_cell.length_c   1.000
_cell.angle_alpha   90.00
_cell.angle_beta   90.00
_cell.angle_gamma   90.00
#
_symmetry.space_group_name_H-M   'P 1'
#
loop_
_entity.id
_entity.type
_entity.pdbx_description
1 polymer ?
#
loop_
_entity_poly.entity_id
_entity_poly.type
_entity_poly.pdbx_seq_one_letter_code
_entity_poly.pdbx_strand_id
1 'polypeptide(L)'
;YQCRKCSKVIERKKCLQDLHKCGEIRCKNCKKYFPPGHLCFLGKLEAKKHSDKLMFYDFETTQETREHFVNFAIIQYADGTERVFRGQDSLSEFCCYVLDPKHKDYTLIAHNMKGFDGQFVLRWLLERGYQPKVIPQGSKILQILVTALSIRFIDLFSFFPMGLSKLPKTFGIAELTKGFFPHFF
;
A
#
# COMPACT_ATOMS: atom_id res chain seq x y z
N TYR A 1 21.86 -24.55 -28.56
CA TYR A 1 22.85 -25.64 -28.67
C TYR A 1 22.12 -26.95 -28.47
N GLN A 2 22.27 -27.91 -29.38
CA GLN A 2 21.68 -29.24 -29.20
C GLN A 2 22.73 -30.16 -28.57
N CYS A 3 22.40 -30.76 -27.43
CA CYS A 3 23.31 -31.69 -26.76
C CYS A 3 23.43 -32.99 -27.53
N ARG A 4 24.66 -33.42 -27.84
CA ARG A 4 24.90 -34.69 -28.57
C ARG A 4 24.55 -35.94 -27.76
N LYS A 5 24.53 -35.86 -26.43
CA LYS A 5 24.24 -37.00 -25.53
C LYS A 5 22.74 -37.20 -25.28
N CYS A 6 21.98 -36.12 -25.06
CA CYS A 6 20.55 -36.22 -24.74
C CYS A 6 19.63 -35.63 -25.81
N SER A 7 20.17 -35.16 -26.93
CA SER A 7 19.46 -34.54 -28.06
C SER A 7 18.59 -33.32 -27.72
N LYS A 8 18.61 -32.85 -26.45
CA LYS A 8 17.86 -31.66 -26.02
C LYS A 8 18.46 -30.39 -26.61
N VAL A 9 17.58 -29.50 -27.06
CA VAL A 9 17.93 -28.14 -27.46
C VAL A 9 17.96 -27.25 -26.21
N ILE A 10 19.11 -26.62 -25.98
CA ILE A 10 19.40 -25.78 -24.83
C ILE A 10 19.60 -24.34 -25.32
N GLU A 11 18.83 -23.43 -24.74
CA GLU A 11 19.01 -22.00 -24.91
C GLU A 11 20.23 -21.53 -24.12
N ARG A 12 21.26 -21.02 -24.82
CA ARG A 12 22.51 -20.54 -24.19
C ARG A 12 22.29 -19.43 -23.15
N LYS A 13 21.23 -18.62 -23.31
CA LYS A 13 20.82 -17.59 -22.33
C LYS A 13 20.37 -18.18 -20.99
N LYS A 14 19.87 -19.42 -20.97
CA LYS A 14 19.32 -20.09 -19.78
C LYS A 14 20.33 -21.04 -19.14
N CYS A 15 21.19 -21.67 -19.94
CA CYS A 15 22.21 -22.60 -19.49
C CYS A 15 23.37 -22.57 -20.50
N LEU A 16 24.57 -22.23 -20.01
CA LEU A 16 25.78 -22.32 -20.80
C LEU A 16 26.07 -23.79 -21.16
N GLN A 17 26.68 -24.01 -22.31
CA GLN A 17 26.96 -25.35 -22.84
C GLN A 17 27.76 -26.21 -21.84
N ASP A 18 28.73 -25.59 -21.16
CA ASP A 18 29.66 -26.28 -20.25
C ASP A 18 29.01 -26.63 -18.90
N LEU A 19 27.90 -25.97 -18.56
CA LEU A 19 27.14 -26.20 -17.32
C LEU A 19 26.00 -27.22 -17.51
N HIS A 20 25.75 -27.69 -18.73
CA HIS A 20 24.67 -28.61 -19.01
C HIS A 20 24.97 -30.02 -18.50
N LYS A 21 24.07 -30.55 -17.65
CA LYS A 21 24.03 -31.97 -17.28
C LYS A 21 22.81 -32.66 -17.90
N CYS A 22 23.05 -33.78 -18.56
CA CYS A 22 21.98 -34.59 -19.16
C CYS A 22 21.06 -35.15 -18.07
N GLY A 23 19.77 -35.24 -18.36
CA GLY A 23 18.75 -35.69 -17.41
C GLY A 23 18.17 -34.57 -16.54
N GLU A 24 18.86 -33.44 -16.39
CA GLU A 24 18.32 -32.32 -15.61
C GLU A 24 17.15 -31.61 -16.32
N ILE A 25 16.25 -31.07 -15.50
CA ILE A 25 15.06 -30.32 -15.88
C ILE A 25 15.15 -28.95 -15.21
N ARG A 26 14.82 -27.89 -15.96
CA ARG A 26 14.78 -26.53 -15.41
C ARG A 26 13.51 -26.35 -14.59
N CYS A 27 13.65 -26.03 -13.31
CA CYS A 27 12.56 -25.63 -12.45
C CYS A 27 11.97 -24.28 -12.92
N LYS A 28 10.65 -24.20 -13.12
CA LYS A 28 9.95 -22.95 -13.48
C LYS A 28 10.05 -21.90 -12.36
N ASN A 29 10.21 -22.36 -11.13
CA ASN A 29 10.07 -21.55 -9.93
C ASN A 29 11.38 -20.86 -9.55
N CYS A 30 12.43 -21.64 -9.27
CA CYS A 30 13.74 -21.12 -8.91
C CYS A 30 14.65 -20.89 -10.13
N LYS A 31 14.21 -21.22 -11.35
CA LYS A 31 14.90 -21.04 -12.64
C LYS A 31 16.22 -21.82 -12.77
N LYS A 32 16.54 -22.73 -11.84
CA LYS A 32 17.74 -23.60 -11.81
C LYS A 32 17.45 -25.01 -12.38
N TYR A 33 18.49 -25.75 -12.70
CA TYR A 33 18.43 -27.12 -13.24
C TYR A 33 18.66 -28.16 -12.15
N PHE A 34 17.86 -29.22 -12.16
CA PHE A 34 17.94 -30.34 -11.20
C PHE A 34 17.59 -31.65 -11.88
N PRO A 35 18.03 -32.80 -11.34
CA PRO A 35 17.48 -34.10 -11.69
C PRO A 35 15.95 -34.17 -11.51
N PRO A 36 15.27 -35.14 -12.13
CA PRO A 36 13.86 -35.40 -11.87
C PRO A 36 13.59 -35.58 -10.36
N GLY A 37 12.49 -35.04 -9.84
CA GLY A 37 12.15 -35.10 -8.41
C GLY A 37 12.46 -33.84 -7.59
N HIS A 38 12.80 -32.71 -8.23
CA HIS A 38 12.98 -31.43 -7.54
C HIS A 38 11.70 -30.91 -6.88
N LEU A 39 11.70 -30.80 -5.55
CA LEU A 39 10.59 -30.27 -4.74
C LEU A 39 10.75 -28.76 -4.52
N CYS A 40 10.17 -27.94 -5.41
CA CYS A 40 10.20 -26.47 -5.29
C CYS A 40 8.83 -25.86 -5.57
N PHE A 41 8.04 -25.75 -4.50
CA PHE A 41 6.65 -25.35 -4.54
C PHE A 41 6.42 -23.83 -4.42
N LEU A 42 7.38 -23.09 -3.87
CA LEU A 42 7.26 -21.65 -3.62
C LEU A 42 8.24 -20.82 -4.44
N GLY A 43 7.70 -19.87 -5.20
CA GLY A 43 8.49 -18.98 -6.04
C GLY A 43 9.12 -17.85 -5.26
N LYS A 44 10.37 -17.53 -5.60
CA LYS A 44 10.96 -16.28 -5.15
C LYS A 44 10.25 -15.13 -5.88
N LEU A 45 9.44 -14.39 -5.12
CA LEU A 45 8.98 -13.08 -5.54
C LEU A 45 10.17 -12.12 -5.42
N GLU A 46 10.47 -11.36 -6.47
CA GLU A 46 11.45 -10.30 -6.35
C GLU A 46 10.90 -9.22 -5.43
N ALA A 47 11.74 -8.73 -4.52
CA ALA A 47 11.37 -7.63 -3.65
C ALA A 47 11.02 -6.41 -4.51
N LYS A 48 9.86 -5.80 -4.24
CA LYS A 48 9.51 -4.53 -4.89
C LYS A 48 10.53 -3.47 -4.47
N LYS A 49 10.96 -2.62 -5.41
CA LYS A 49 11.82 -1.47 -5.09
C LYS A 49 11.11 -0.58 -4.06
N HIS A 50 11.89 -0.02 -3.15
CA HIS A 50 11.39 0.99 -2.22
C HIS A 50 10.84 2.20 -3.00
N SER A 51 9.78 2.81 -2.49
CA SER A 51 9.13 3.96 -3.09
C SER A 51 8.78 4.94 -1.99
N ASP A 52 9.33 6.15 -2.09
CA ASP A 52 9.07 7.25 -1.17
C ASP A 52 7.73 7.96 -1.44
N LYS A 53 6.94 7.49 -2.42
CA LYS A 53 5.62 8.00 -2.76
C LYS A 53 4.55 7.60 -1.73
N LEU A 54 4.80 7.94 -0.47
CA LEU A 54 3.94 7.68 0.67
C LEU A 54 3.51 9.01 1.30
N MET A 55 2.23 9.07 1.64
CA MET A 55 1.66 10.14 2.45
C MET A 55 0.92 9.50 3.60
N PHE A 56 1.15 9.98 4.81
CA PHE A 56 0.40 9.65 5.99
C PHE A 56 -0.64 10.74 6.21
N TYR A 57 -1.87 10.38 6.57
CA TYR A 57 -2.89 11.38 6.85
C TYR A 57 -3.76 10.99 8.03
N ASP A 58 -4.37 12.00 8.63
CA ASP A 58 -5.30 11.88 9.74
C ASP A 58 -6.37 12.96 9.62
N PHE A 59 -7.59 12.65 10.06
CA PHE A 59 -8.71 13.58 10.10
C PHE A 59 -9.19 13.78 11.53
N GLU A 60 -9.53 15.02 11.86
CA GLU A 60 -10.43 15.30 12.98
C GLU A 60 -11.81 15.62 12.43
N THR A 61 -12.82 15.19 13.18
CA THR A 61 -14.22 15.46 12.86
C THR A 61 -14.91 16.10 14.04
N THR A 62 -15.91 16.92 13.74
CA THR A 62 -16.86 17.44 14.73
C THR A 62 -18.26 16.94 14.39
N GLN A 63 -19.13 16.99 15.40
CA GLN A 63 -20.51 16.50 15.38
C GLN A 63 -21.51 17.59 15.77
N GLU A 64 -21.12 18.87 15.73
CA GLU A 64 -21.98 20.00 16.12
C GLU A 64 -23.36 19.97 15.43
N THR A 65 -23.43 19.43 14.21
CA THR A 65 -24.65 19.34 13.39
C THR A 65 -25.36 17.98 13.49
N ARG A 66 -24.94 17.08 14.39
CA ARG A 66 -25.32 15.64 14.48
C ARG A 66 -24.84 14.77 13.32
N GLU A 67 -24.23 15.34 12.30
CA GLU A 67 -23.50 14.63 11.26
C GLU A 67 -22.00 14.82 11.48
N HIS A 68 -21.20 13.79 11.19
CA HIS A 68 -19.76 13.94 11.22
C HIS A 68 -19.29 14.73 10.00
N PHE A 69 -18.51 15.77 10.25
CA PHE A 69 -17.81 16.49 9.19
C PHE A 69 -16.34 16.68 9.55
N VAL A 70 -15.46 16.56 8.55
CA VAL A 70 -14.01 16.73 8.71
C VAL A 70 -13.72 18.23 8.80
N ASN A 71 -13.31 18.70 9.98
CA ASN A 71 -12.95 20.10 10.23
C ASN A 71 -11.44 20.34 10.27
N PHE A 72 -10.65 19.26 10.29
CA PHE A 72 -9.19 19.32 10.22
C PHE A 72 -8.67 18.10 9.49
N ALA A 73 -7.71 18.30 8.59
CA ALA A 73 -6.97 17.23 7.95
C ALA A 73 -5.48 17.56 7.93
N ILE A 74 -4.64 16.56 8.16
CA ILE A 74 -3.18 16.69 8.02
C ILE A 74 -2.66 15.62 7.08
N ILE A 75 -1.66 16.00 6.27
CA ILE A 75 -0.83 15.10 5.49
C ILE A 75 0.61 15.26 5.95
N GLN A 76 1.31 14.15 6.14
CA GLN A 76 2.76 14.10 6.30
C GLN A 76 3.35 13.24 5.19
N TYR A 77 4.33 13.77 4.46
CA TYR A 77 5.09 13.05 3.45
C TYR A 77 6.14 12.15 4.10
N ALA A 78 6.68 11.20 3.34
CA ALA A 78 7.78 10.34 3.80
C ALA A 78 9.04 11.12 4.21
N ASP A 79 9.26 12.32 3.66
CA ASP A 79 10.37 13.22 4.01
C ASP A 79 10.11 14.06 5.28
N GLY A 80 8.95 13.89 5.92
CA GLY A 80 8.53 14.63 7.10
C GLY A 80 7.89 15.98 6.81
N THR A 81 7.76 16.40 5.55
CA THR A 81 7.03 17.63 5.23
C THR A 81 5.54 17.46 5.51
N GLU A 82 4.91 18.53 6.02
CA GLU A 82 3.52 18.48 6.45
C GLU A 82 2.66 19.49 5.69
N ARG A 83 1.39 19.14 5.52
CA ARG A 83 0.36 20.04 5.01
C ARG A 83 -0.90 19.89 5.82
N VAL A 84 -1.44 21.02 6.26
CA VAL A 84 -2.61 21.09 7.13
C VAL A 84 -3.75 21.81 6.40
N PHE A 85 -4.96 21.28 6.55
CA PHE A 85 -6.22 21.83 6.06
C PHE A 85 -7.12 22.06 7.27
N ARG A 86 -7.75 23.24 7.34
CA ARG A 86 -8.57 23.64 8.50
C ARG A 86 -9.87 24.28 8.03
N GLY A 87 -10.95 24.02 8.75
CA GLY A 87 -12.26 24.58 8.48
C GLY A 87 -13.21 23.58 7.84
N GLN A 88 -14.40 24.05 7.47
CA GLN A 88 -15.48 23.19 6.99
C GLN A 88 -15.18 22.52 5.64
N ASP A 89 -14.33 23.13 4.81
CA ASP A 89 -13.93 22.60 3.51
C ASP A 89 -12.71 21.67 3.56
N SER A 90 -12.21 21.33 4.76
CA SER A 90 -10.97 20.55 4.93
C SER A 90 -10.95 19.26 4.12
N LEU A 91 -12.06 18.51 4.08
CA LEU A 91 -12.17 17.30 3.26
C LEU A 91 -11.99 17.59 1.77
N SER A 92 -12.63 18.65 1.28
CA SER A 92 -12.58 19.02 -0.13
C SER A 92 -11.20 19.53 -0.54
N GLU A 93 -10.58 20.38 0.27
CA GLU A 93 -9.22 20.84 0.03
C GLU A 93 -8.21 19.69 0.07
N PHE A 94 -8.35 18.79 1.04
CA PHE A 94 -7.54 17.57 1.15
C PHE A 94 -7.68 16.71 -0.11
N CYS A 95 -8.90 16.36 -0.51
CA CYS A 95 -9.12 15.50 -1.67
C CYS A 95 -8.64 16.15 -2.97
N CYS A 96 -8.92 17.44 -3.19
CA CYS A 96 -8.40 18.18 -4.34
C CYS A 96 -6.86 18.19 -4.37
N TYR A 97 -6.23 18.39 -3.22
CA TYR A 97 -4.77 18.40 -3.12
C TYR A 97 -4.17 17.02 -3.43
N VAL A 98 -4.72 15.97 -2.82
CA VAL A 98 -4.22 14.60 -2.99
C VAL A 98 -4.39 14.13 -4.43
N LEU A 99 -5.50 14.48 -5.08
CA LEU A 99 -5.80 14.10 -6.46
C LEU A 99 -5.16 15.02 -7.51
N ASP A 100 -4.28 15.93 -7.11
CA ASP A 100 -3.43 16.67 -8.03
C ASP A 100 -2.54 15.70 -8.83
N PRO A 101 -2.44 15.83 -10.17
CA PRO A 101 -1.60 14.98 -11.01
C PRO A 101 -0.14 14.85 -10.55
N LYS A 102 0.40 15.82 -9.80
CA LYS A 102 1.76 15.73 -9.22
C LYS A 102 1.92 14.55 -8.25
N HIS A 103 0.83 14.06 -7.68
CA HIS A 103 0.81 12.92 -6.75
C HIS A 103 0.51 11.58 -7.43
N LYS A 104 0.73 11.48 -8.74
CA LYS A 104 0.59 10.21 -9.46
C LYS A 104 1.42 9.08 -8.83
N ASP A 105 0.78 7.93 -8.67
CA ASP A 105 1.28 6.69 -8.03
C ASP A 105 1.52 6.77 -6.51
N TYR A 106 1.07 7.83 -5.84
CA TYR A 106 1.18 7.92 -4.37
C TYR A 106 0.27 6.92 -3.65
N THR A 107 0.72 6.50 -2.48
CA THR A 107 -0.07 5.70 -1.53
C THR A 107 -0.28 6.51 -0.26
N LEU A 108 -1.54 6.81 0.01
CA LEU A 108 -2.01 7.46 1.21
C LEU A 108 -2.36 6.43 2.26
N ILE A 109 -1.94 6.72 3.48
CA ILE A 109 -1.98 5.79 4.58
C ILE A 109 -2.60 6.51 5.78
N ALA A 110 -3.74 6.03 6.25
CA ALA A 110 -4.35 6.50 7.49
C ALA A 110 -4.36 5.39 8.55
N HIS A 111 -4.38 5.80 9.81
CA HIS A 111 -4.47 4.90 10.93
C HIS A 111 -5.94 4.58 11.25
N ASN A 112 -6.42 3.40 10.81
CA ASN A 112 -7.82 2.97 10.89
C ASN A 112 -8.76 3.58 9.83
N MET A 113 -8.21 3.86 8.63
CA MET A 113 -9.00 4.33 7.49
C MET A 113 -10.26 3.47 7.25
N LYS A 114 -10.12 2.15 7.38
CA LYS A 114 -11.18 1.20 7.03
C LYS A 114 -12.45 1.34 7.86
N GLY A 115 -12.32 1.88 9.07
CA GLY A 115 -13.41 2.04 10.02
C GLY A 115 -14.01 3.44 10.04
N PHE A 116 -13.31 4.44 9.49
CA PHE A 116 -13.72 5.84 9.63
C PHE A 116 -13.34 6.69 8.41
N ASP A 117 -12.08 7.11 8.27
CA ASP A 117 -11.62 8.11 7.30
C ASP A 117 -11.99 7.78 5.84
N GLY A 118 -11.92 6.49 5.51
CA GLY A 118 -12.21 5.98 4.17
C GLY A 118 -13.65 6.26 3.72
N GLN A 119 -14.59 6.39 4.65
CA GLN A 119 -15.99 6.69 4.32
C GLN A 119 -16.12 8.12 3.77
N PHE A 120 -15.42 9.09 4.36
CA PHE A 120 -15.42 10.48 3.90
C PHE A 120 -14.79 10.60 2.51
N VAL A 121 -13.63 9.98 2.31
CA VAL A 121 -12.94 10.00 1.02
C VAL A 121 -13.77 9.31 -0.07
N LEU A 122 -14.35 8.14 0.23
CA LEU A 122 -15.18 7.43 -0.74
C LEU A 122 -16.43 8.23 -1.11
N ARG A 123 -17.14 8.79 -0.12
CA ARG A 123 -18.31 9.65 -0.34
C ARG A 123 -17.96 10.84 -1.23
N TRP A 124 -16.89 11.56 -0.89
CA TRP A 124 -16.44 12.74 -1.65
C TRP A 124 -16.14 12.42 -3.12
N LEU A 125 -15.51 11.27 -3.38
CA LEU A 125 -15.19 10.79 -4.74
C LEU A 125 -16.47 10.48 -5.53
N LEU A 126 -17.40 9.73 -4.92
CA LEU A 126 -18.63 9.30 -5.57
C LEU A 126 -19.55 10.49 -5.90
N GLU A 127 -19.68 11.45 -4.98
CA GLU A 127 -20.47 12.67 -5.18
C GLU A 127 -19.97 13.53 -6.35
N ARG A 128 -18.69 13.37 -6.73
CA ARG A 128 -18.05 14.08 -7.86
C ARG A 128 -17.92 13.22 -9.13
N GLY A 129 -18.56 12.06 -9.16
CA GLY A 129 -18.59 11.18 -10.33
C GLY A 129 -17.32 10.36 -10.55
N TYR A 130 -16.39 10.33 -9.60
CA TYR A 130 -15.26 9.40 -9.68
C TYR A 130 -15.74 7.95 -9.51
N GLN A 131 -15.09 7.02 -10.20
CA GLN A 131 -15.35 5.59 -10.11
C GLN A 131 -14.14 4.85 -9.51
N PRO A 132 -13.86 5.02 -8.20
CA PRO A 132 -12.73 4.35 -7.57
C PRO A 132 -12.96 2.84 -7.49
N LYS A 133 -11.87 2.06 -7.59
CA LYS A 133 -11.89 0.63 -7.26
C LYS A 133 -11.75 0.45 -5.76
N VAL A 134 -12.74 -0.15 -5.13
CA VAL A 134 -12.77 -0.37 -3.68
C VAL A 134 -12.53 -1.85 -3.37
N ILE A 135 -11.67 -2.13 -2.37
CA ILE A 135 -11.54 -3.46 -1.79
C ILE A 135 -12.25 -3.43 -0.42
N PRO A 136 -13.40 -4.09 -0.27
CA PRO A 136 -14.11 -4.17 1.01
C PRO A 136 -13.61 -5.32 1.89
N GLN A 137 -13.85 -5.21 3.20
CA GLN A 137 -13.79 -6.31 4.17
C GLN A 137 -15.03 -6.23 5.07
N GLY A 138 -16.07 -6.98 4.70
CA GLY A 138 -17.41 -6.78 5.28
C GLY A 138 -17.90 -5.36 4.99
N SER A 139 -18.32 -4.63 6.02
CA SER A 139 -18.72 -3.22 5.93
C SER A 139 -17.56 -2.22 5.92
N LYS A 140 -16.31 -2.69 6.07
CA LYS A 140 -15.11 -1.83 6.16
C LYS A 140 -14.43 -1.66 4.81
N ILE A 141 -13.73 -0.55 4.62
CA ILE A 141 -13.04 -0.21 3.38
C ILE A 141 -11.53 -0.49 3.54
N LEU A 142 -11.01 -1.59 2.99
CA LEU A 142 -9.58 -1.89 3.09
C LEU A 142 -8.72 -0.98 2.21
N GLN A 143 -9.21 -0.70 1.01
CA GLN A 143 -8.49 0.11 0.03
C GLN A 143 -9.46 0.86 -0.87
N ILE A 144 -9.09 2.09 -1.22
CA ILE A 144 -9.68 2.86 -2.31
C ILE A 144 -8.59 3.13 -3.35
N LEU A 145 -8.84 2.80 -4.61
CA LEU A 145 -7.91 3.05 -5.72
C LEU A 145 -8.57 3.99 -6.73
N VAL A 146 -8.00 5.19 -6.88
CA VAL A 146 -8.35 6.13 -7.96
C VAL A 146 -7.50 5.78 -9.18
N THR A 147 -8.12 5.07 -10.13
CA THR A 147 -7.42 4.44 -11.26
C THR A 147 -6.74 5.42 -12.20
N ALA A 148 -7.34 6.59 -12.44
CA ALA A 148 -6.81 7.61 -13.34
C ALA A 148 -5.39 8.09 -12.95
N LEU A 149 -5.12 8.16 -11.64
CA LEU A 149 -3.83 8.64 -11.10
C LEU A 149 -3.01 7.54 -10.42
N SER A 150 -3.52 6.30 -10.38
CA SER A 150 -2.89 5.20 -9.65
C SER A 150 -2.69 5.52 -8.15
N ILE A 151 -3.55 6.39 -7.60
CA ILE A 151 -3.51 6.81 -6.19
C ILE A 151 -4.27 5.80 -5.35
N ARG A 152 -3.63 5.32 -4.28
CA ARG A 152 -4.21 4.34 -3.36
C ARG A 152 -4.38 4.95 -1.98
N PHE A 153 -5.53 4.74 -1.37
CA PHE A 153 -5.75 4.94 0.06
C PHE A 153 -5.78 3.57 0.72
N ILE A 154 -4.95 3.36 1.74
CA ILE A 154 -4.84 2.10 2.48
C ILE A 154 -4.89 2.33 3.98
N ASP A 155 -5.30 1.28 4.69
CA ASP A 155 -5.36 1.27 6.15
C ASP A 155 -4.10 0.65 6.77
N LEU A 156 -3.35 1.43 7.57
CA LEU A 156 -2.21 0.94 8.35
C LEU A 156 -2.62 -0.13 9.37
N PHE A 157 -3.83 -0.05 9.92
CA PHE A 157 -4.33 -0.99 10.93
C PHE A 157 -4.52 -2.41 10.37
N SER A 158 -4.58 -2.54 9.04
CA SER A 158 -4.61 -3.85 8.37
C SER A 158 -3.24 -4.52 8.30
N PHE A 159 -2.15 -3.76 8.44
CA PHE A 159 -0.78 -4.28 8.53
C PHE A 159 -0.32 -4.42 9.99
N PHE A 160 -0.79 -3.53 10.86
CA PHE A 160 -0.47 -3.52 12.30
C PHE A 160 -1.77 -3.44 13.10
N PRO A 161 -2.34 -4.57 13.58
CA PRO A 161 -3.61 -4.60 14.30
C PRO A 161 -3.44 -4.13 15.76
N MET A 162 -2.95 -2.91 15.94
CA MET A 162 -2.63 -2.30 17.22
C MET A 162 -2.86 -0.79 17.13
N GLY A 163 -3.18 -0.14 18.26
CA GLY A 163 -3.35 1.31 18.28
C GLY A 163 -2.04 2.06 18.05
N LEU A 164 -2.12 3.25 17.43
CA LEU A 164 -0.99 4.11 17.08
C LEU A 164 -0.04 4.36 18.27
N SER A 165 -0.59 4.50 19.49
CA SER A 165 0.17 4.72 20.72
C SER A 165 1.09 3.56 21.12
N LYS A 166 0.86 2.35 20.58
CA LYS A 166 1.68 1.17 20.86
C LYS A 166 2.81 0.97 19.83
N LEU A 167 2.75 1.61 18.66
CA LEU A 167 3.77 1.47 17.60
C LEU A 167 5.18 1.85 18.07
N PRO A 168 5.41 2.97 18.80
CA PRO A 168 6.75 3.35 19.24
C PRO A 168 7.41 2.25 20.09
N LYS A 169 6.64 1.64 21.00
CA LYS A 169 7.10 0.53 21.84
C LYS A 169 7.47 -0.72 21.02
N THR A 170 6.74 -1.01 19.96
CA THR A 170 6.99 -2.20 19.11
C THR A 170 8.24 -2.05 18.25
N PHE A 171 8.60 -0.84 17.85
CA PHE A 171 9.81 -0.57 17.06
C PHE A 171 11.03 -0.15 17.92
N GLY A 172 10.91 -0.15 19.24
CA GLY A 172 11.97 0.31 20.14
C GLY A 172 12.27 1.80 20.04
N ILE A 173 11.32 2.59 19.51
CA ILE A 173 11.46 4.06 19.36
C ILE A 173 10.97 4.69 20.66
N ALA A 174 11.89 5.20 21.47
CA ALA A 174 11.59 5.79 22.78
C ALA A 174 11.11 7.26 22.70
N GLU A 175 11.40 7.94 21.59
CA GLU A 175 11.29 9.41 21.48
C GLU A 175 9.91 9.91 21.00
N LEU A 176 9.11 9.05 20.35
CA LEU A 176 7.77 9.40 19.86
C LEU A 176 6.69 8.89 20.82
N THR A 177 6.16 9.76 21.68
CA THR A 177 4.91 9.50 22.40
C THR A 177 3.74 10.15 21.65
N LYS A 178 2.71 9.36 21.32
CA LYS A 178 1.44 9.89 20.80
C LYS A 178 0.91 10.93 21.82
N GLY A 179 0.71 12.17 21.39
CA GLY A 179 0.07 13.19 22.22
C GLY A 179 -1.32 12.77 22.64
N PHE A 180 -1.69 13.05 23.89
CA PHE A 180 -3.04 12.80 24.40
C PHE A 180 -3.90 14.02 24.06
N PHE A 181 -4.86 13.87 23.14
CA PHE A 181 -5.81 14.93 22.80
C PHE A 181 -7.17 14.61 23.43
N PRO A 182 -7.68 15.47 24.32
CA PRO A 182 -8.96 15.23 25.00
C PRO A 182 -10.11 15.39 24.01
N HIS A 183 -10.83 14.30 23.78
CA HIS A 183 -12.14 14.35 23.14
C HIS A 183 -13.16 14.74 24.21
N PHE A 184 -13.91 15.83 23.98
CA PHE A 184 -15.09 16.13 24.78
C PHE A 184 -16.19 15.15 24.39
N PHE A 185 -16.75 14.46 25.39
CA PHE A 185 -17.92 13.58 25.26
C PHE A 185 -19.19 14.40 25.05
#